data_AF-A0AAZ3P198-F1
#
_entry.id   AF-A0AAZ3P198-F1
#
_cell.length_a   1.000
_cell.length_b   1.000
_cell.length_c   1.000
_cell.angle_alpha   90.00
_cell.angle_beta   90.00
_cell.angle_gamma   90.00
#
_symmetry.space_group_name_H-M   'P 1'
#
loop_
_entity.id
_entity.type
_entity.pdbx_description
1 polymer ?
#
loop_
_entity_poly.entity_id
_entity_poly.type
_entity_poly.pdbx_seq_one_letter_code
_entity_poly.pdbx_strand_id
1 'polypeptide(L)'
;MAPQQTCQEMAAHQNSITEATKRPKITLKELQRSTAEIGVSVHRTTLSRTLHRAGVYGRVTKKKPLLKQKNRQTRLVFTKRHGGDSPNIWKKVLWSEKTKIQLFGHQGKSYVWRKPNSSHHPEKPIPTVFFIGRNGETGQNLRNDRWH
;
A
#
# COMPACT_ATOMS: atom_id res chain seq x y z
N MET A 1 10.49 44.79 -15.11
CA MET A 1 9.61 44.09 -14.13
C MET A 1 9.42 42.66 -14.61
N ALA A 2 9.66 41.66 -13.73
CA ALA A 2 9.21 40.24 -13.76
C ALA A 2 10.24 39.15 -13.31
N PRO A 3 10.99 39.30 -12.20
CA PRO A 3 11.72 38.16 -11.61
C PRO A 3 10.88 37.32 -10.61
N GLN A 4 9.74 37.83 -10.13
CA GLN A 4 9.00 37.16 -9.04
C GLN A 4 8.05 36.06 -9.52
N GLN A 5 7.50 36.19 -10.72
CA GLN A 5 6.51 35.26 -11.27
C GLN A 5 7.14 33.89 -11.59
N THR A 6 8.38 33.89 -12.09
CA THR A 6 9.16 32.67 -12.35
C THR A 6 9.56 31.93 -11.07
N CYS A 7 9.92 32.64 -10.00
CA CYS A 7 10.26 32.01 -8.71
C CYS A 7 9.05 31.32 -8.05
N GLN A 8 7.86 31.93 -8.14
CA GLN A 8 6.61 31.37 -7.60
C GLN A 8 6.17 30.11 -8.38
N GLU A 9 6.29 30.12 -9.71
CA GLU A 9 5.98 28.96 -10.55
C GLU A 9 6.94 27.79 -10.30
N MET A 10 8.24 28.07 -10.14
CA MET A 10 9.22 27.04 -9.78
C MET A 10 8.96 26.43 -8.40
N ALA A 11 8.58 27.26 -7.42
CA ALA A 11 8.20 26.79 -6.10
C ALA A 11 6.95 25.88 -6.14
N ALA A 12 5.94 26.24 -6.95
CA ALA A 12 4.75 25.43 -7.18
C ALA A 12 5.09 24.05 -7.78
N HIS A 13 5.98 24.01 -8.77
CA HIS A 13 6.45 22.76 -9.35
C HIS A 13 7.14 21.86 -8.32
N GLN A 14 8.08 22.41 -7.54
CA GLN A 14 8.78 21.60 -6.54
C GLN A 14 7.90 21.17 -5.38
N ASN A 15 6.97 22.02 -4.95
CA ASN A 15 6.01 21.66 -3.92
C ASN A 15 5.14 20.48 -4.39
N SER A 16 4.65 20.49 -5.64
CA SER A 16 3.83 19.40 -6.16
C SER A 16 4.56 18.05 -6.19
N ILE A 17 5.85 18.05 -6.53
CA ILE A 17 6.70 16.86 -6.54
C ILE A 17 6.94 16.36 -5.11
N THR A 18 7.20 17.27 -4.18
CA THR A 18 7.44 16.98 -2.77
C THR A 18 6.20 16.37 -2.13
N GLU A 19 5.03 16.98 -2.33
CA GLU A 19 3.74 16.50 -1.84
C GLU A 19 3.38 15.13 -2.42
N ALA A 20 3.55 14.91 -3.72
CA ALA A 20 3.30 13.61 -4.34
C ALA A 20 4.24 12.51 -3.81
N THR A 21 5.46 12.88 -3.38
CA THR A 21 6.44 11.94 -2.83
C THR A 21 6.13 11.59 -1.37
N LYS A 22 5.82 12.60 -0.54
CA LYS A 22 5.43 12.46 0.88
C LYS A 22 4.08 11.78 1.04
N ARG A 23 3.09 12.18 0.24
CA ARG A 23 1.70 11.71 0.29
C ARG A 23 1.36 11.01 -1.03
N PRO A 24 1.79 9.76 -1.23
CA PRO A 24 1.65 9.06 -2.50
C PRO A 24 0.21 8.85 -2.96
N LYS A 25 -0.79 8.96 -2.06
CA LYS A 25 -2.22 8.79 -2.38
C LYS A 25 -2.91 10.11 -2.76
N ILE A 26 -2.20 11.24 -2.76
CA ILE A 26 -2.78 12.55 -3.04
C ILE A 26 -3.36 12.59 -4.46
N THR A 27 -4.55 13.16 -4.61
CA THR A 27 -5.19 13.32 -5.92
C THR A 27 -4.68 14.57 -6.62
N LEU A 28 -4.77 14.61 -7.97
CA LEU A 28 -4.43 15.84 -8.72
C LEU A 28 -5.29 17.04 -8.30
N LYS A 29 -6.52 16.82 -7.84
CA LYS A 29 -7.40 17.90 -7.36
C LYS A 29 -6.92 18.46 -6.02
N GLU A 30 -6.38 17.63 -5.14
CA GLU A 30 -5.78 18.07 -3.88
C GLU A 30 -4.46 18.80 -4.13
N LEU A 31 -3.62 18.30 -5.04
CA LEU A 31 -2.40 19.00 -5.46
C LEU A 31 -2.70 20.37 -6.08
N GLN A 32 -3.77 20.47 -6.86
CA GLN A 32 -4.21 21.75 -7.41
C GLN A 32 -4.62 22.73 -6.29
N ARG A 33 -5.35 22.26 -5.27
CA ARG A 33 -5.72 23.06 -4.10
C ARG A 33 -4.49 23.52 -3.31
N SER A 34 -3.55 22.63 -3.01
CA SER A 34 -2.33 22.99 -2.28
C SER A 34 -1.45 23.99 -3.03
N THR A 35 -1.51 23.98 -4.36
CA THR A 35 -0.75 24.94 -5.19
C THR A 35 -1.45 26.30 -5.22
N ALA A 36 -2.79 26.31 -5.25
CA ALA A 36 -3.59 27.53 -5.16
C ALA A 36 -3.45 28.23 -3.80
N GLU A 37 -3.27 27.49 -2.70
CA GLU A 37 -2.97 28.03 -1.37
C GLU A 37 -1.66 28.83 -1.33
N ILE A 38 -0.70 28.50 -2.20
CA ILE A 38 0.59 29.18 -2.35
C ILE A 38 0.49 30.37 -3.34
N GLY A 39 -0.72 30.67 -3.81
CA GLY A 39 -0.99 31.77 -4.75
C GLY A 39 -0.77 31.41 -6.21
N VAL A 40 -0.52 30.13 -6.55
CA VAL A 40 -0.26 29.70 -7.93
C VAL A 40 -1.39 28.79 -8.42
N SER A 41 -2.20 29.29 -9.35
CA SER A 41 -3.24 28.49 -9.99
C SER A 41 -2.65 27.65 -11.13
N VAL A 42 -2.54 26.33 -10.92
CA VAL A 42 -1.96 25.41 -11.90
C VAL A 42 -3.02 24.43 -12.39
N HIS A 43 -3.12 24.24 -13.70
CA HIS A 43 -4.02 23.23 -14.27
C HIS A 43 -3.53 21.81 -13.99
N ARG A 44 -4.48 20.86 -13.86
CA ARG A 44 -4.18 19.45 -13.54
C ARG A 44 -3.26 18.78 -14.56
N THR A 45 -3.36 19.14 -15.84
CA THR A 45 -2.47 18.60 -16.89
C THR A 45 -1.04 19.06 -16.70
N THR A 46 -0.83 20.31 -16.28
CA THR A 46 0.50 20.85 -15.96
C THR A 46 1.10 20.11 -14.76
N LEU A 47 0.33 19.91 -13.69
CA LEU A 47 0.76 19.11 -12.53
C LEU A 47 1.15 17.68 -12.95
N SER A 48 0.32 17.03 -13.77
CA SER A 48 0.63 15.68 -14.27
C SER A 48 1.90 15.65 -15.11
N ARG A 49 2.12 16.63 -15.99
CA ARG A 49 3.34 16.74 -16.81
C ARG A 49 4.57 16.98 -15.95
N THR A 50 4.48 17.85 -14.94
CA THR A 50 5.57 18.12 -13.99
C THR A 50 5.95 16.86 -13.22
N LEU A 51 4.96 16.10 -12.72
CA LEU A 51 5.20 14.82 -12.05
C LEU A 51 5.88 13.80 -12.96
N HIS A 52 5.41 13.67 -14.21
CA HIS A 52 6.01 12.76 -15.19
C HIS A 52 7.44 13.17 -15.55
N ARG A 53 7.72 14.47 -15.70
CA ARG A 53 9.06 15.01 -15.94
C ARG A 53 10.00 14.72 -14.76
N ALA A 54 9.48 14.72 -13.54
CA ALA A 54 10.19 14.32 -12.33
C ALA A 54 10.30 12.79 -12.14
N GLY A 55 9.80 12.00 -13.10
CA GLY A 55 9.82 10.53 -13.05
C GLY A 55 8.85 9.91 -12.06
N VAL A 56 7.86 10.66 -11.58
CA VAL A 56 6.83 10.18 -10.65
C VAL A 56 5.54 9.92 -11.42
N TYR A 57 5.01 8.71 -11.30
CA TYR A 57 3.84 8.30 -12.07
C TYR A 57 2.74 7.72 -11.20
N GLY A 58 1.50 7.95 -11.62
CA GLY A 58 0.33 7.26 -11.08
C GLY A 58 0.39 5.77 -11.43
N ARG A 59 0.30 4.90 -10.42
CA ARG A 59 0.29 3.44 -10.57
C ARG A 59 -0.75 2.83 -9.66
N VAL A 60 -1.35 1.72 -10.08
CA VAL A 60 -2.25 0.96 -9.22
C VAL A 60 -1.45 0.39 -8.05
N THR A 61 -1.97 0.57 -6.83
CA THR A 61 -1.37 0.02 -5.63
C THR A 61 -1.68 -1.47 -5.49
N LYS A 62 -0.73 -2.23 -4.94
CA LYS A 62 -0.92 -3.65 -4.63
C LYS A 62 -1.61 -3.76 -3.28
N LYS A 63 -2.74 -4.47 -3.25
CA LYS A 63 -3.42 -4.86 -2.00
C LYS A 63 -2.55 -5.88 -1.27
N LYS A 64 -2.26 -5.64 0.01
CA LYS A 64 -1.53 -6.59 0.84
C LYS A 64 -2.18 -6.65 2.23
N PRO A 65 -2.32 -7.85 2.82
CA PRO A 65 -2.70 -7.94 4.22
C PRO A 65 -1.61 -7.30 5.08
N LEU A 66 -2.02 -6.45 6.03
CA LEU A 66 -1.07 -5.94 7.01
C LEU A 66 -0.75 -7.05 8.00
N LEU A 67 0.48 -7.55 7.94
CA LEU A 67 0.97 -8.55 8.89
C LEU A 67 1.54 -7.84 10.12
N LYS A 68 1.00 -8.19 11.30
CA LYS A 68 1.63 -7.86 12.60
C LYS A 68 3.02 -8.47 12.66
N GLN A 69 3.94 -7.85 13.40
CA GLN A 69 5.33 -8.32 13.51
C GLN A 69 5.42 -9.78 13.97
N LYS A 70 4.61 -10.16 14.97
CA LYS A 70 4.48 -11.54 15.45
C LYS A 70 4.15 -12.52 14.31
N ASN A 71 3.15 -12.19 13.48
CA ASN A 71 2.74 -13.04 12.36
C ASN A 71 3.84 -13.16 11.30
N ARG A 72 4.64 -12.11 11.08
CA ARG A 72 5.80 -12.17 10.16
C ARG A 72 6.85 -13.15 10.68
N GLN A 73 7.17 -13.08 11.96
CA GLN A 73 8.14 -14.00 12.59
C GLN A 73 7.64 -15.45 12.55
N THR A 74 6.39 -15.70 12.93
CA THR A 74 5.81 -17.05 12.87
C THR A 74 5.83 -17.61 11.44
N ARG A 75 5.47 -16.82 10.44
CA ARG A 75 5.55 -17.23 9.02
C ARG A 75 6.99 -17.51 8.58
N LEU A 76 7.95 -16.70 9.02
CA LEU A 76 9.37 -16.91 8.70
C LEU A 76 9.89 -18.21 9.30
N VAL A 77 9.59 -18.48 10.57
CA VAL A 77 9.97 -19.73 11.25
C VAL A 77 9.35 -20.94 10.54
N PHE A 78 8.06 -20.88 10.21
CA PHE A 78 7.38 -21.93 9.45
C PHE A 78 8.05 -22.18 8.10
N THR A 79 8.34 -21.11 7.34
CA THR A 79 8.98 -21.22 6.02
C THR A 79 10.39 -21.82 6.13
N LYS A 80 11.17 -21.45 7.16
CA LYS A 80 12.50 -22.03 7.40
C LYS A 80 12.42 -23.50 7.79
N ARG A 81 11.44 -23.89 8.61
CA ARG A 81 11.25 -25.27 9.07
C ARG A 81 10.86 -26.20 7.92
N HIS A 82 9.98 -25.74 7.03
CA HIS A 82 9.36 -26.58 5.99
C HIS A 82 9.86 -26.29 4.57
N GLY A 83 10.83 -25.39 4.40
CA GLY A 83 11.31 -24.97 3.07
C GLY A 83 12.03 -26.06 2.29
N GLY A 84 12.54 -27.10 2.97
CA GLY A 84 13.19 -28.27 2.37
C GLY A 84 12.31 -29.52 2.33
N ASP A 85 11.04 -29.42 2.74
CA ASP A 85 10.17 -30.58 2.85
C ASP A 85 9.83 -31.15 1.48
N SER A 86 9.86 -32.49 1.38
CA SER A 86 9.47 -33.20 0.16
C SER A 86 7.99 -32.94 -0.18
N PRO A 87 7.62 -32.82 -1.47
CA PRO A 87 6.23 -32.71 -1.92
C PRO A 87 5.29 -33.77 -1.33
N ASN A 88 5.81 -34.96 -1.00
CA ASN A 88 5.02 -36.05 -0.42
C ASN A 88 4.51 -35.77 1.00
N ILE A 89 5.17 -34.88 1.76
CA ILE A 89 4.70 -34.43 3.07
C ILE A 89 3.44 -33.59 2.89
N TRP A 90 3.46 -32.64 1.95
CA TRP A 90 2.35 -31.74 1.68
C TRP A 90 1.09 -32.44 1.16
N LYS A 91 1.24 -33.57 0.46
CA LYS A 91 0.10 -34.41 0.01
C LYS A 91 -0.69 -35.03 1.16
N LYS A 92 -0.07 -35.19 2.33
CA LYS A 92 -0.72 -35.76 3.54
C LYS A 92 -1.44 -34.69 4.37
N VAL A 93 -1.25 -33.41 4.05
CA VAL A 93 -1.84 -32.31 4.81
C VAL A 93 -3.24 -32.01 4.29
N LEU A 94 -4.24 -32.15 5.16
CA LEU A 94 -5.60 -31.71 4.89
C LEU A 94 -5.76 -30.24 5.29
N TRP A 95 -6.04 -29.38 4.32
CA TRP A 95 -6.24 -27.94 4.54
C TRP A 95 -7.73 -27.62 4.69
N SER A 96 -8.07 -26.79 5.68
CA SER A 96 -9.43 -26.25 5.84
C SER A 96 -9.38 -24.73 5.93
N GLU A 97 -10.15 -24.04 5.10
CA GLU A 97 -10.34 -22.59 5.17
C GLU A 97 -11.83 -22.25 5.05
N LYS A 98 -12.26 -21.17 5.70
CA LYS A 98 -13.59 -20.59 5.49
C LYS A 98 -13.44 -19.33 4.65
N THR A 99 -14.01 -19.32 3.44
CA THR A 99 -14.02 -18.15 2.57
C THR A 99 -15.42 -17.52 2.54
N LYS A 100 -15.48 -16.20 2.61
CA LYS A 100 -16.73 -15.44 2.42
C LYS A 100 -16.91 -15.15 0.93
N ILE A 101 -18.02 -15.59 0.35
CA ILE A 101 -18.42 -15.24 -1.02
C ILE A 101 -19.23 -13.95 -0.97
N GLN A 102 -18.81 -12.91 -1.71
CA GLN A 102 -19.55 -11.66 -1.86
C GLN A 102 -20.06 -11.53 -3.30
N LEU A 103 -21.37 -11.34 -3.47
CA LEU A 103 -22.03 -11.19 -4.77
C LEU A 103 -21.70 -9.84 -5.45
N PHE A 104 -21.49 -8.79 -4.64
CA PHE A 104 -21.11 -7.45 -5.12
C PHE A 104 -19.90 -6.95 -4.33
N GLY A 105 -18.70 -7.31 -4.80
CA GLY A 105 -17.45 -6.82 -4.22
C GLY A 105 -16.99 -5.55 -4.91
N HIS A 106 -17.08 -4.39 -4.26
CA HIS A 106 -16.40 -3.17 -4.74
C HIS A 106 -14.89 -3.28 -4.48
N GLN A 107 -14.19 -4.07 -5.29
CA GLN A 107 -12.74 -4.17 -5.28
C GLN A 107 -12.13 -3.09 -6.19
N GLY A 108 -12.39 -1.82 -5.87
CA GLY A 108 -11.88 -0.70 -6.63
C GLY A 108 -10.35 -0.68 -6.75
N LYS A 109 -9.85 -0.20 -7.89
CA LYS A 109 -8.43 0.13 -8.09
C LYS A 109 -8.14 1.43 -7.33
N SER A 110 -7.06 1.44 -6.56
CA SER A 110 -6.55 2.68 -5.96
C SER A 110 -5.20 3.03 -6.58
N TYR A 111 -4.98 4.32 -6.80
CA TYR A 111 -3.77 4.82 -7.43
C TYR A 111 -2.84 5.45 -6.40
N VAL A 112 -1.52 5.32 -6.65
CA VAL A 112 -0.46 5.95 -5.89
C VAL A 112 0.58 6.54 -6.83
N TRP A 113 1.10 7.73 -6.50
CA TRP A 113 2.25 8.35 -7.13
C TRP A 113 3.54 7.70 -6.63
N ARG A 114 4.35 7.18 -7.56
CA ARG A 114 5.64 6.57 -7.22
C ARG A 114 6.61 6.57 -8.40
N LYS A 115 7.91 6.52 -8.09
CA LYS A 115 8.98 6.29 -9.07
C LYS A 115 8.95 4.84 -9.57
N PRO A 116 9.47 4.54 -10.78
CA PRO A 116 9.69 3.19 -11.24
C PRO A 116 10.40 2.32 -10.19
N ASN A 117 10.15 1.00 -10.19
CA ASN A 117 10.80 -0.01 -9.33
C ASN A 117 10.57 0.11 -7.80
N SER A 118 9.89 1.15 -7.31
CA SER A 118 9.57 1.32 -5.88
C SER A 118 8.36 0.48 -5.37
N SER A 119 8.00 -0.61 -6.05
CA SER A 119 6.75 -1.36 -5.77
C SER A 119 6.72 -2.06 -4.42
N HIS A 120 7.88 -2.32 -3.82
CA HIS A 120 8.03 -3.14 -2.62
C HIS A 120 8.28 -2.32 -1.35
N HIS A 121 8.30 -0.99 -1.43
CA HIS A 121 8.52 -0.15 -0.25
C HIS A 121 7.40 -0.39 0.79
N PRO A 122 7.77 -0.64 2.06
CA PRO A 122 6.84 -1.08 3.11
C PRO A 122 5.78 -0.03 3.49
N GLU A 123 5.99 1.24 3.14
CA GLU A 123 5.13 2.36 3.55
C GLU A 123 3.85 2.53 2.71
N LYS A 124 3.65 1.75 1.64
CA LYS A 124 2.62 2.06 0.63
C LYS A 124 1.59 0.96 0.26
N PRO A 125 1.41 -0.17 0.97
CA PRO A 125 0.29 -1.06 0.65
C PRO A 125 -1.04 -0.50 1.17
N ILE A 126 -2.12 -0.74 0.43
CA ILE A 126 -3.46 -0.61 1.00
C ILE A 126 -3.71 -1.82 1.90
N PRO A 127 -4.09 -1.62 3.17
CA PRO A 127 -4.45 -2.71 4.06
C PRO A 127 -5.61 -3.51 3.45
N THR A 128 -5.40 -4.79 3.25
CA THR A 128 -6.52 -5.73 3.14
C THR A 128 -6.90 -6.14 4.56
N VAL A 129 -7.98 -5.58 5.10
CA VAL A 129 -8.53 -5.99 6.39
C VAL A 129 -9.17 -7.37 6.19
N PHE A 130 -8.54 -8.40 6.72
CA PHE A 130 -9.22 -9.67 6.98
C PHE A 130 -9.77 -9.59 8.40
N PHE A 131 -11.09 -9.52 8.52
CA PHE A 131 -11.76 -9.75 9.80
C PHE A 131 -11.66 -11.24 10.12
N ILE A 132 -10.62 -11.63 10.85
CA ILE A 132 -10.67 -12.91 11.58
C ILE A 132 -11.56 -12.61 12.79
N GLY A 133 -12.86 -12.89 12.65
CA GLY A 133 -13.83 -12.71 13.72
C GLY A 133 -13.34 -13.43 14.97
N ARG A 134 -12.97 -12.64 15.98
CA ARG A 134 -12.71 -13.11 17.34
C ARG A 134 -13.93 -12.71 18.14
N ASN A 135 -15.00 -13.51 18.03
CA ASN A 135 -16.09 -13.42 18.99
C ASN A 135 -15.55 -13.98 20.30
N GLY A 136 -15.67 -13.19 21.36
CA GLY A 136 -15.11 -13.50 22.67
C GLY A 136 -15.93 -14.58 23.34
N GLU A 137 -15.26 -15.67 23.72
CA GLU A 137 -15.60 -16.47 24.88
C GLU A 137 -14.30 -16.82 25.59
N THR A 138 -14.25 -16.45 26.87
CA THR A 138 -13.25 -16.86 27.85
C THR A 138 -13.31 -18.37 28.04
N GLY A 139 -12.17 -19.04 27.91
CA GLY A 139 -12.01 -20.46 28.23
C GLY A 139 -10.55 -20.82 28.21
N GLN A 140 -9.98 -21.07 29.37
CA GLN A 140 -8.62 -21.57 29.55
C GLN A 140 -8.42 -22.87 28.75
N ASN A 141 -7.30 -22.97 28.02
CA ASN A 141 -6.50 -24.19 27.87
C ASN A 141 -5.34 -23.94 26.90
N LEU A 142 -4.29 -23.28 27.40
CA LEU A 142 -2.96 -23.43 26.83
C LEU A 142 -2.35 -24.70 27.43
N ARG A 143 -2.62 -25.85 26.82
CA ARG A 143 -1.81 -27.07 26.97
C ARG A 143 -2.11 -28.04 25.83
N ASN A 144 -1.03 -28.68 25.39
CA ASN A 144 -0.90 -29.80 24.48
C ASN A 144 -0.63 -29.45 23.01
N ASP A 145 0.67 -29.22 22.77
CA ASP A 145 1.50 -30.03 21.87
C ASP A 145 0.79 -31.12 21.06
N ARG A 146 1.02 -31.12 19.74
CA ARG A 146 1.40 -32.28 18.90
C ARG A 146 1.12 -31.98 17.42
N TRP A 147 2.08 -31.33 16.78
CA TRP A 147 2.35 -31.59 15.37
C TRP A 147 3.67 -32.33 15.38
N HIS A 148 3.60 -33.64 15.12
CA HIS A 148 4.71 -34.58 15.12
C HIS A 148 5.93 -34.03 14.38
#